data_AF-A0A7S1G1Q5-F1
#
_entry.id   AF-A0A7S1G1Q5-F1
#
_cell.length_a   1.000
_cell.length_b   1.000
_cell.length_c   1.000
_cell.angle_alpha   90.00
_cell.angle_beta   90.00
_cell.angle_gamma   90.00
#
_symmetry.space_group_name_H-M   'P 1'
#
loop_
_entity.id
_entity.type
_entity.pdbx_description
1 polymer ?
#
loop_
_entity_poly.entity_id
_entity_poly.type
_entity_poly.pdbx_seq_one_letter_code
_entity_poly.pdbx_strand_id
1 'polypeptide(L)'
;GWVEGADVVLLQCEVPARINALVAEECRRTGAECHLDLGGEEREIEEKTLWNVDVVSCNESELKRVTTTPEGSGDDTRLRAEQLLERGARRVLVTLGAEGARLYRRKADGSTEELVAPAEELTGPLVDETAAGDAFRAAFAVARSFARKQQQILKEAGGTEETKTAAEEDPDKIGMEYGCVA
;
A
#
# COMPACT_ATOMS: atom_id res chain seq x y z
N GLY A 1 -16.04 18.17 -0.95
CA GLY A 1 -15.15 17.54 -1.96
C GLY A 1 -15.74 16.21 -2.37
N TRP A 2 -15.40 15.67 -3.55
CA TRP A 2 -16.01 14.42 -4.04
C TRP A 2 -15.53 13.15 -3.30
N VAL A 3 -14.48 13.25 -2.46
CA VAL A 3 -14.02 12.20 -1.54
C VAL A 3 -14.10 12.64 -0.07
N GLU A 4 -14.90 13.66 0.22
CA GLU A 4 -15.09 14.13 1.59
C GLU A 4 -15.87 13.10 2.42
N GLY A 5 -15.36 12.80 3.62
CA GLY A 5 -15.91 11.76 4.50
C GLY A 5 -15.48 10.33 4.13
N ALA A 6 -14.71 10.14 3.05
CA ALA A 6 -14.10 8.86 2.76
C ALA A 6 -12.89 8.62 3.66
N ASP A 7 -12.75 7.39 4.15
CA ASP A 7 -11.62 6.98 5.00
C ASP A 7 -10.42 6.53 4.17
N VAL A 8 -10.72 5.85 3.08
CA VAL A 8 -9.75 5.35 2.11
C VAL A 8 -10.34 5.43 0.71
N VAL A 9 -9.48 5.75 -0.26
CA VAL A 9 -9.78 5.80 -1.68
C VAL A 9 -8.78 4.91 -2.41
N LEU A 10 -9.31 3.98 -3.22
CA LEU A 10 -8.53 3.08 -4.06
C LEU A 10 -8.57 3.58 -5.51
N LEU A 11 -7.39 3.74 -6.11
CA LEU A 11 -7.18 4.11 -7.50
C LEU A 11 -6.50 2.96 -8.25
N GLN A 12 -6.67 2.86 -9.57
CA GLN A 12 -5.97 1.91 -10.42
C GLN A 12 -5.47 2.54 -11.73
N CYS A 13 -4.70 1.79 -12.53
CA CYS A 13 -4.17 2.24 -13.81
C CYS A 13 -5.03 1.95 -15.05
N GLU A 14 -6.35 1.79 -14.92
CA GLU A 14 -7.33 1.60 -16.02
C GLU A 14 -8.26 2.81 -16.21
N VAL A 15 -8.11 3.87 -15.42
CA VAL A 15 -8.72 5.19 -15.66
C VAL A 15 -7.65 6.20 -16.09
N PRO A 16 -7.99 7.33 -16.75
CA PRO A 16 -6.97 8.28 -17.20
C PRO A 16 -6.09 8.80 -16.06
N ALA A 17 -4.76 8.81 -16.23
CA ALA A 17 -3.79 9.22 -15.20
C ALA A 17 -4.08 10.59 -14.57
N ARG A 18 -4.55 11.56 -15.37
CA ARG A 18 -4.96 12.89 -14.88
C ARG A 18 -6.07 12.82 -13.82
N ILE A 19 -6.95 11.82 -13.88
CA ILE A 19 -8.03 11.65 -12.92
C ILE A 19 -7.46 11.12 -11.60
N ASN A 20 -6.56 10.14 -11.65
CA ASN A 20 -5.86 9.66 -10.46
C ASN A 20 -5.09 10.80 -9.77
N ALA A 21 -4.40 11.65 -10.53
CA ALA A 21 -3.67 12.79 -9.99
C ALA A 21 -4.60 13.78 -9.26
N LEU A 22 -5.76 14.11 -9.86
CA LEU A 22 -6.77 14.98 -9.25
C LEU A 22 -7.36 14.38 -7.97
N VAL A 23 -7.68 13.09 -7.98
CA VAL A 23 -8.24 12.41 -6.80
C VAL A 23 -7.20 12.29 -5.69
N ALA A 24 -5.95 11.95 -6.00
CA ALA A 24 -4.86 11.90 -5.02
C ALA A 24 -4.61 13.27 -4.36
N GLU A 25 -4.66 14.36 -5.13
CA GLU A 25 -4.57 15.72 -4.59
C GLU A 25 -5.76 16.06 -3.67
N GLU A 26 -6.97 15.65 -4.04
CA GLU A 26 -8.15 15.86 -3.19
C GLU A 26 -8.09 15.02 -1.90
N CYS A 27 -7.64 13.76 -1.96
CA CYS A 27 -7.41 12.93 -0.78
C CYS A 27 -6.43 13.59 0.20
N ARG A 28 -5.32 14.15 -0.33
CA ARG A 28 -4.35 14.92 0.47
C ARG A 28 -5.01 16.10 1.17
N ARG A 29 -5.95 16.79 0.50
CA ARG A 29 -6.67 17.96 1.02
C ARG A 29 -7.72 17.58 2.07
N THR A 30 -8.42 16.46 1.91
CA THR A 30 -9.49 16.01 2.82
C THR A 30 -8.98 15.14 3.97
N GLY A 31 -7.76 14.61 3.86
CA GLY A 31 -7.18 13.67 4.82
C GLY A 31 -7.59 12.21 4.60
N ALA A 32 -8.34 11.92 3.53
CA ALA A 32 -8.65 10.55 3.12
C ALA A 32 -7.35 9.82 2.73
N GLU A 33 -7.23 8.57 3.15
CA GLU A 33 -6.10 7.74 2.77
C GLU A 33 -6.17 7.38 1.29
N CYS A 34 -5.07 7.53 0.54
CA CYS A 34 -5.09 7.26 -0.89
C CYS A 34 -4.16 6.10 -1.27
N HIS A 35 -4.70 5.07 -1.91
CA HIS A 35 -3.95 3.93 -2.44
C HIS A 35 -3.98 3.98 -3.96
N LEU A 36 -2.82 3.85 -4.59
CA LEU A 36 -2.70 3.74 -6.04
C LEU A 36 -2.20 2.35 -6.41
N ASP A 37 -3.09 1.56 -7.02
CA ASP A 37 -2.73 0.30 -7.67
C ASP A 37 -2.15 0.58 -9.06
N LEU A 38 -1.01 -0.02 -9.35
CA LEU A 38 -0.35 0.06 -10.64
C LEU A 38 -0.87 -0.99 -11.64
N GLY A 39 -1.81 -1.84 -11.23
CA GLY A 39 -2.56 -2.73 -12.11
C GLY A 39 -3.32 -1.98 -13.20
N GLY A 40 -3.27 -2.51 -14.42
CA GLY A 40 -3.86 -1.90 -15.62
C GLY A 40 -2.82 -1.46 -16.65
N GLU A 41 -3.05 -0.30 -17.26
CA GLU A 41 -2.21 0.21 -18.35
C GLU A 41 -0.80 0.58 -17.85
N GLU A 42 0.22 0.12 -18.59
CA GLU A 42 1.60 0.53 -18.36
C GLU A 42 1.78 2.00 -18.71
N ARG A 43 2.18 2.79 -17.70
CA ARG A 43 2.41 4.23 -17.84
C ARG A 43 3.33 4.75 -16.77
N GLU A 44 4.00 5.85 -17.10
CA GLU A 44 4.77 6.59 -16.12
C GLU A 44 3.84 7.25 -15.10
N ILE A 45 4.19 7.12 -13.83
CA ILE A 45 3.50 7.81 -12.73
C ILE A 45 4.30 9.07 -12.39
N GLU A 46 3.65 10.22 -12.55
CA GLU A 46 4.23 11.51 -12.18
C GLU A 46 4.62 11.52 -10.69
N GLU A 47 5.80 12.06 -10.37
CA GLU A 47 6.27 12.16 -8.98
C GLU A 47 5.25 12.89 -8.10
N LYS A 48 4.63 13.96 -8.59
CA LYS A 48 3.58 14.70 -7.85
C LYS A 48 2.44 13.77 -7.40
N THR A 49 2.08 12.79 -8.21
CA THR A 49 1.06 11.79 -7.84
C THR A 49 1.59 10.86 -6.75
N LEU A 50 2.83 10.38 -6.87
CA LEU A 50 3.47 9.54 -5.85
C LEU A 50 3.56 10.24 -4.47
N TRP A 51 3.83 11.54 -4.46
CA TRP A 51 3.87 12.35 -3.22
C TRP A 51 2.50 12.48 -2.52
N ASN A 52 1.42 12.40 -3.30
CA ASN A 52 0.05 12.59 -2.84
C ASN A 52 -0.65 11.30 -2.40
N VAL A 53 -0.10 10.14 -2.73
CA VAL A 53 -0.64 8.84 -2.30
C VAL A 53 0.06 8.34 -1.04
N ASP A 54 -0.66 7.55 -0.24
CA ASP A 54 -0.14 6.95 1.00
C ASP A 54 0.47 5.57 0.77
N VAL A 55 -0.04 4.85 -0.22
CA VAL A 55 0.39 3.50 -0.60
C VAL A 55 0.38 3.38 -2.11
N VAL A 56 1.48 2.88 -2.67
CA VAL A 56 1.55 2.41 -4.06
C VAL A 56 1.56 0.89 -4.03
N SER A 57 0.63 0.26 -4.74
CA SER A 57 0.45 -1.19 -4.75
C SER A 57 0.75 -1.74 -6.14
N CYS A 58 1.39 -2.91 -6.21
CA CYS A 58 1.71 -3.58 -7.47
C CYS A 58 1.98 -5.07 -7.24
N ASN A 59 1.99 -5.87 -8.30
CA ASN A 59 2.66 -7.17 -8.33
C ASN A 59 4.09 -7.04 -8.86
N GLU A 60 4.83 -8.16 -8.87
CA GLU A 60 6.22 -8.19 -9.36
C GLU A 60 6.35 -7.70 -10.81
N SER A 61 5.41 -8.09 -11.68
CA SER A 61 5.47 -7.73 -13.10
C SER A 61 5.21 -6.24 -13.31
N GLU A 62 4.27 -5.65 -12.58
CA GLU A 62 4.00 -4.21 -12.55
C GLU A 62 5.17 -3.42 -11.99
N LEU A 63 5.75 -3.89 -10.89
CA LEU A 63 6.93 -3.27 -10.28
C LEU A 63 8.09 -3.22 -11.28
N LYS A 64 8.33 -4.30 -12.02
CA LYS A 64 9.35 -4.37 -13.08
C LYS A 64 9.12 -3.38 -14.21
N ARG A 65 7.86 -3.13 -14.58
CA ARG A 65 7.50 -2.17 -15.65
C ARG A 65 7.79 -0.73 -15.27
N VAL A 66 7.59 -0.36 -14.00
CA VAL A 66 7.72 1.03 -13.54
C VAL A 66 9.08 1.37 -12.91
N THR A 67 10.01 0.41 -12.86
CA THR A 67 11.35 0.55 -12.26
C THR A 67 12.44 -0.03 -13.16
N THR A 68 13.68 0.39 -12.97
CA THR A 68 14.83 -0.08 -13.74
C THR A 68 15.85 -0.70 -12.80
N THR A 69 16.36 -1.89 -13.10
CA THR A 69 17.45 -2.50 -12.32
C THR A 69 18.76 -2.40 -13.08
N PRO A 70 19.90 -2.16 -12.39
CA PRO A 70 21.22 -2.27 -13.02
C PRO A 70 21.40 -3.63 -13.68
N GLU A 71 22.15 -3.68 -14.78
CA GLU A 71 22.49 -4.95 -15.42
C GLU A 71 23.23 -5.86 -14.43
N GLY A 72 22.76 -7.10 -14.30
CA GLY A 72 23.37 -8.11 -13.42
C GLY A 72 22.97 -8.05 -11.94
N SER A 73 22.12 -7.13 -11.51
CA SER A 73 21.66 -7.07 -10.10
C SER A 73 20.59 -8.11 -9.74
N GLY A 74 20.19 -8.96 -10.68
CA GLY A 74 19.02 -9.82 -10.53
C GLY A 74 17.72 -9.03 -10.40
N ASP A 75 16.64 -9.73 -10.06
CA ASP A 75 15.31 -9.16 -9.93
C ASP A 75 14.97 -8.94 -8.45
N ASP A 76 15.60 -7.94 -7.86
CA ASP A 76 15.45 -7.63 -6.45
C ASP A 76 14.24 -6.70 -6.22
N THR A 77 13.16 -7.29 -5.70
CA THR A 77 11.92 -6.59 -5.31
C THR A 77 12.18 -5.41 -4.37
N ARG A 78 13.12 -5.55 -3.42
CA ARG A 78 13.45 -4.48 -2.48
C ARG A 78 14.10 -3.30 -3.20
N LEU A 79 15.08 -3.56 -4.05
CA LEU A 79 15.76 -2.51 -4.82
C LEU A 79 14.78 -1.72 -5.70
N ARG A 80 13.83 -2.42 -6.33
CA ARG A 80 12.79 -1.77 -7.14
C ARG A 80 11.83 -0.96 -6.27
N ALA A 81 11.37 -1.50 -5.14
CA ALA A 81 10.52 -0.77 -4.22
C ALA A 81 11.19 0.49 -3.68
N GLU A 82 12.50 0.44 -3.39
CA GLU A 82 13.28 1.59 -2.95
C GLU A 82 13.29 2.74 -3.98
N GLN A 83 13.30 2.44 -5.28
CA GLN A 83 13.18 3.47 -6.33
C GLN A 83 11.84 4.22 -6.28
N LEU A 84 10.74 3.51 -6.01
CA LEU A 84 9.44 4.16 -5.86
C LEU A 84 9.38 5.00 -4.58
N LEU A 85 9.99 4.53 -3.48
CA LEU A 85 10.13 5.31 -2.25
C LEU A 85 10.95 6.60 -2.48
N GLU A 86 12.04 6.51 -3.25
CA GLU A 86 12.89 7.66 -3.62
C GLU A 86 12.16 8.69 -4.48
N ARG A 87 11.26 8.23 -5.36
CA ARG A 87 10.40 9.10 -6.19
C ARG A 87 9.23 9.74 -5.44
N GLY A 88 9.07 9.44 -4.15
CA GLY A 88 8.09 10.09 -3.27
C GLY A 88 6.97 9.21 -2.74
N ALA A 89 6.93 7.91 -3.09
CA ALA A 89 5.97 6.99 -2.47
C ALA A 89 6.27 6.84 -0.98
N ARG A 90 5.24 6.89 -0.13
CA ARG A 90 5.42 6.70 1.32
C ARG A 90 5.57 5.23 1.69
N ARG A 91 4.85 4.39 0.95
CA ARG A 91 4.79 2.94 1.09
C ARG A 91 4.69 2.30 -0.28
N VAL A 92 5.34 1.16 -0.43
CA VAL A 92 5.25 0.31 -1.62
C VAL A 92 4.80 -1.07 -1.18
N LEU A 93 3.60 -1.47 -1.56
CA LEU A 93 3.03 -2.79 -1.32
C LEU A 93 3.21 -3.65 -2.57
N VAL A 94 3.95 -4.75 -2.44
CA VAL A 94 4.23 -5.67 -3.54
C VAL A 94 3.61 -7.02 -3.22
N THR A 95 2.67 -7.47 -4.06
CA THR A 95 2.10 -8.82 -4.01
C THR A 95 2.96 -9.79 -4.81
N LEU A 96 3.25 -10.96 -4.26
CA LEU A 96 4.21 -11.96 -4.73
C LEU A 96 3.56 -13.34 -4.94
N GLY A 97 2.26 -13.36 -5.24
CA GLY A 97 1.49 -14.60 -5.42
C GLY A 97 1.59 -15.51 -4.19
N ALA A 98 2.10 -16.74 -4.40
CA ALA A 98 2.26 -17.74 -3.34
C ALA A 98 3.30 -17.38 -2.27
N GLU A 99 4.15 -16.37 -2.48
CA GLU A 99 5.05 -15.85 -1.44
C GLU A 99 4.37 -14.82 -0.52
N GLY A 100 3.12 -14.44 -0.83
CA GLY A 100 2.34 -13.46 -0.08
C GLY A 100 2.61 -12.04 -0.54
N ALA A 101 2.95 -11.15 0.38
CA ALA A 101 3.18 -9.75 0.08
C ALA A 101 4.29 -9.13 0.95
N ARG A 102 4.86 -8.03 0.44
CA ARG A 102 5.87 -7.23 1.14
C ARG A 102 5.49 -5.76 1.11
N LEU A 103 5.62 -5.07 2.24
CA LEU A 103 5.43 -3.63 2.33
C LEU A 103 6.76 -2.97 2.69
N TYR A 104 7.16 -2.02 1.87
CA TYR A 104 8.37 -1.23 2.06
C TYR A 104 8.02 0.20 2.47
N ARG A 105 8.74 0.75 3.46
CA ARG A 105 8.61 2.16 3.88
C ARG A 105 9.93 2.70 4.45
N ARG A 106 10.09 4.03 4.47
CA ARG A 106 11.27 4.66 5.11
C ARG A 106 11.06 4.79 6.62
N LYS A 107 12.08 4.43 7.40
CA LYS A 107 12.19 4.73 8.83
C LYS A 107 12.67 6.15 9.06
N ALA A 108 12.55 6.64 10.30
CA ALA A 108 13.01 7.97 10.69
C ALA A 108 14.53 8.17 10.51
N ASP A 109 15.32 7.09 10.52
CA ASP A 109 16.76 7.10 10.28
C ASP A 109 17.14 7.05 8.78
N GLY A 110 16.15 7.06 7.88
CA GLY A 110 16.33 6.98 6.43
C GLY A 110 16.48 5.57 5.85
N SER A 111 16.62 4.55 6.70
CA SER A 111 16.69 3.15 6.25
C SER A 111 15.33 2.66 5.75
N THR A 112 15.34 1.67 4.85
CA THR A 112 14.12 1.00 4.37
C THR A 112 13.74 -0.12 5.33
N GLU A 113 12.52 -0.06 5.85
CA GLU A 113 11.86 -1.17 6.53
C GLU A 113 11.11 -2.05 5.53
N GLU A 114 11.10 -3.35 5.82
CA GLU A 114 10.34 -4.36 5.09
C GLU A 114 9.43 -5.09 6.09
N LEU A 115 8.12 -5.08 5.82
CA LEU A 115 7.15 -5.94 6.49
C LEU A 115 6.77 -7.06 5.52
N VAL A 116 6.72 -8.29 6.03
CA VAL A 116 6.41 -9.49 5.23
C VAL A 116 5.10 -10.07 5.73
N ALA A 117 4.19 -10.33 4.81
CA ALA A 117 2.98 -11.09 5.06
C ALA A 117 3.03 -12.36 4.20
N PRO A 118 3.30 -13.54 4.77
CA PRO A 118 3.34 -14.78 4.01
C PRO A 118 1.94 -15.13 3.50
N ALA A 119 1.85 -15.75 2.32
CA ALA A 119 0.58 -16.32 1.87
C ALA A 119 0.19 -17.49 2.76
N GLU A 120 -1.10 -17.65 3.03
CA GLU A 120 -1.61 -18.87 3.66
C GLU A 120 -1.53 -20.05 2.68
N GLU A 121 -1.18 -21.22 3.20
CA GLU A 121 -1.15 -22.43 2.39
C GLU A 121 -2.58 -22.85 2.03
N LEU A 122 -2.87 -22.91 0.73
CA LEU A 122 -4.16 -23.35 0.25
C LEU A 122 -4.40 -24.81 0.67
N THR A 123 -5.50 -25.04 1.38
CA THR A 123 -5.92 -26.39 1.80
C THR A 123 -6.54 -27.21 0.65
N GLY A 124 -6.71 -26.60 -0.53
CA GLY A 124 -7.27 -27.20 -1.73
C GLY A 124 -6.61 -26.70 -3.01
N PRO A 125 -7.01 -27.21 -4.19
CA PRO A 125 -6.43 -26.79 -5.46
C PRO A 125 -6.77 -25.31 -5.72
N LEU A 126 -5.78 -24.56 -6.23
CA LEU A 126 -6.01 -23.23 -6.79
C LEU A 126 -6.94 -23.37 -8.00
N VAL A 127 -8.15 -22.84 -7.89
CA VAL A 127 -9.17 -22.92 -8.96
C VAL A 127 -9.08 -21.71 -9.88
N ASP A 128 -8.97 -20.51 -9.29
CA ASP A 128 -8.88 -19.24 -9.98
C ASP A 128 -8.11 -18.24 -9.09
N GLU A 129 -7.15 -17.54 -9.67
CA GLU A 129 -6.36 -16.49 -9.01
C GLU A 129 -6.76 -15.08 -9.47
N THR A 130 -7.74 -14.99 -10.37
CA THR A 130 -8.26 -13.72 -10.88
C THR A 130 -8.76 -12.87 -9.72
N ALA A 131 -8.31 -11.59 -9.69
CA ALA A 131 -8.63 -10.61 -8.66
C ALA A 131 -8.14 -10.94 -7.24
N ALA A 132 -7.35 -11.99 -7.02
CA ALA A 132 -6.76 -12.27 -5.70
C ALA A 132 -5.88 -11.10 -5.21
N GLY A 133 -5.11 -10.50 -6.12
CA GLY A 133 -4.32 -9.29 -5.82
C GLY A 133 -5.18 -8.09 -5.44
N ASP A 134 -6.30 -7.87 -6.13
CA ASP A 134 -7.23 -6.78 -5.82
C ASP A 134 -7.92 -7.00 -4.47
N ALA A 135 -8.33 -8.24 -4.18
CA ALA A 135 -8.92 -8.63 -2.91
C ALA A 135 -7.94 -8.40 -1.75
N PHE A 136 -6.68 -8.82 -1.89
CA PHE A 136 -5.63 -8.57 -0.92
C PHE A 136 -5.42 -7.07 -0.67
N ARG A 137 -5.29 -6.27 -1.74
CA ARG A 137 -5.04 -4.81 -1.63
C ARG A 137 -6.22 -4.08 -1.00
N ALA A 138 -7.45 -4.49 -1.32
CA ALA A 138 -8.65 -3.95 -0.69
C ALA A 138 -8.72 -4.31 0.80
N ALA A 139 -8.45 -5.56 1.17
CA ALA A 139 -8.42 -6.01 2.57
C ALA A 139 -7.34 -5.25 3.37
N PHE A 140 -6.13 -5.13 2.82
CA PHE A 140 -5.05 -4.32 3.38
C PHE A 140 -5.49 -2.87 3.62
N ALA A 141 -6.12 -2.22 2.63
CA ALA A 141 -6.56 -0.84 2.72
C ALA A 141 -7.61 -0.61 3.80
N VAL A 142 -8.60 -1.52 3.92
CA VAL A 142 -9.64 -1.46 4.94
C VAL A 142 -9.04 -1.65 6.34
N ALA A 143 -8.24 -2.70 6.54
CA ALA A 143 -7.65 -3.02 7.83
C ALA A 143 -6.72 -1.89 8.32
N ARG A 144 -5.88 -1.37 7.43
CA ARG A 144 -4.98 -0.23 7.72
C ARG A 144 -5.76 1.03 8.07
N SER A 145 -6.79 1.36 7.30
CA SER A 145 -7.62 2.56 7.54
C SER A 145 -8.33 2.47 8.90
N PHE A 146 -8.86 1.29 9.23
CA PHE A 146 -9.48 1.03 10.53
C PHE A 146 -8.49 1.19 11.69
N ALA A 147 -7.30 0.58 11.58
CA ALA A 147 -6.25 0.70 12.58
C ALA A 147 -5.81 2.16 12.80
N ARG A 148 -5.64 2.94 11.72
CA ARG A 148 -5.32 4.38 11.81
C ARG A 148 -6.39 5.16 12.56
N LYS A 149 -7.67 4.91 12.27
CA LYS A 149 -8.77 5.57 12.96
C LYS A 149 -8.82 5.22 14.43
N GLN A 150 -8.65 3.94 14.76
CA GLN A 150 -8.60 3.51 16.16
C GLN A 150 -7.46 4.19 16.90
N GLN A 151 -6.25 4.21 16.33
CA GLN A 151 -5.12 4.93 16.92
C GLN A 151 -5.43 6.41 17.16
N GLN A 152 -6.05 7.09 16.19
CA GLN A 152 -6.40 8.50 16.31
C GLN A 152 -7.38 8.73 17.46
N ILE A 153 -8.45 7.93 17.54
CA ILE A 153 -9.46 8.00 18.61
C ILE A 153 -8.81 7.78 19.97
N LEU A 154 -7.94 6.77 20.10
CA LEU A 154 -7.26 6.46 21.37
C LEU A 154 -6.30 7.58 21.81
N LYS A 155 -5.58 8.19 20.86
CA LYS A 155 -4.72 9.35 21.12
C LYS A 155 -5.52 10.56 21.62
N GLU A 156 -6.67 10.82 21.00
CA GLU A 156 -7.55 11.92 21.39
C GLU A 156 -8.27 11.68 22.73
N ALA A 157 -8.63 10.42 23.03
CA ALA A 157 -9.31 10.06 24.26
C ALA A 157 -8.42 10.20 25.52
N GLY A 158 -7.09 10.24 25.37
CA GLY A 158 -6.14 10.51 26.46
C GLY A 158 -6.16 9.50 27.63
N GLY A 159 -6.66 8.29 27.40
CA GLY A 159 -7.04 7.32 28.42
C GLY A 159 -5.90 6.58 29.15
N THR A 160 -6.29 5.49 29.82
CA THR A 160 -5.46 4.58 30.63
C THR A 160 -4.22 4.05 29.89
N GLU A 161 -3.27 3.47 30.63
CA GLU A 161 -2.05 2.89 30.06
C GLU A 161 -2.33 1.90 28.92
N GLU A 162 -3.40 1.10 29.04
CA GLU A 162 -3.88 0.16 28.02
C GLU A 162 -4.27 0.86 26.70
N THR A 163 -4.97 2.00 26.77
CA THR A 163 -5.33 2.78 25.58
C THR A 163 -4.12 3.43 24.90
N LYS A 164 -3.05 3.73 25.68
CA LYS A 164 -1.80 4.23 25.11
C LYS A 164 -1.05 3.13 24.38
N THR A 165 -0.97 1.92 24.94
CA THR A 165 -0.37 0.76 24.26
C THR A 165 -1.11 0.41 22.97
N ALA A 166 -2.44 0.36 22.99
CA ALA A 166 -3.23 0.12 21.77
C ALA A 166 -3.06 1.25 20.72
N ALA A 167 -2.83 2.49 21.14
CA ALA A 167 -2.55 3.61 20.22
C ALA A 167 -1.17 3.54 19.53
N GLU A 168 -0.29 2.62 19.95
CA GLU A 168 1.03 2.39 19.39
C GLU A 168 1.06 1.26 18.34
N GLU A 169 -0.04 0.51 18.16
CA GLU A 169 -0.11 -0.60 17.21
C GLU A 169 0.02 -0.14 15.75
N ASP A 170 1.09 -0.53 15.08
CA ASP A 170 1.41 -0.09 13.73
C ASP A 170 0.32 -0.46 12.70
N PRO A 171 -0.37 0.52 12.09
CA PRO A 171 -1.45 0.25 11.13
C PRO A 171 -0.98 -0.50 9.89
N ASP A 172 0.30 -0.37 9.53
CA ASP A 172 0.86 -1.09 8.39
C ASP A 172 1.00 -2.59 8.71
N LYS A 173 1.36 -2.94 9.96
CA LYS A 173 1.42 -4.35 10.39
C LYS A 173 0.04 -4.98 10.43
N ILE A 174 -0.97 -4.26 10.96
CA ILE A 174 -2.35 -4.72 10.96
C ILE A 174 -2.85 -4.88 9.52
N GLY A 175 -2.60 -3.91 8.63
CA GLY A 175 -2.94 -4.04 7.21
C GLY A 175 -2.35 -5.30 6.58
N MET A 176 -1.07 -5.57 6.85
CA MET A 176 -0.35 -6.73 6.32
C MET A 176 -0.86 -8.07 6.87
N GLU A 177 -1.26 -8.13 8.13
CA GLU A 177 -1.82 -9.33 8.76
C GLU A 177 -3.20 -9.70 8.17
N TYR A 178 -4.09 -8.72 8.04
CA TYR A 178 -5.47 -8.94 7.60
C TYR A 178 -5.62 -9.01 6.07
N GLY A 179 -4.62 -8.56 5.30
CA GLY A 179 -4.61 -8.72 3.85
C GLY A 179 -4.57 -10.19 3.41
N CYS A 180 -3.91 -11.05 4.18
CA CYS A 180 -3.67 -12.46 3.84
C CYS A 180 -4.87 -13.41 4.02
N VAL A 181 -6.00 -12.91 4.52
CA VAL A 181 -7.20 -13.73 4.78
C VAL A 181 -8.11 -13.86 3.54
N ALA A 182 -7.71 -13.27 2.40
CA ALA A 182 -8.48 -13.22 1.17
C ALA A 182 -8.12 -14.32 0.16
#